data_AF-F6B5H1-F1
#
_entry.id   AF-F6B5H1-F1
#
_cell.length_a   1.000
_cell.length_b   1.000
_cell.length_c   1.000
_cell.angle_alpha   90.00
_cell.angle_beta   90.00
_cell.angle_gamma   90.00
#
_symmetry.space_group_name_H-M   'P 1'
#
loop_
_entity.id
_entity.type
_entity.pdbx_description
1 polymer ?
#
loop_
_entity_poly.entity_id
_entity_poly.type
_entity_poly.pdbx_seq_one_letter_code
_entity_poly.pdbx_strand_id
1 'polypeptide(L)'
;MKFNRLIGIFCLCLALAWAYPAAAAEQLAPGIRYWTIERTNWQGGPVKGHVLEVDPKQPYTEIRPVLGNDILGQREVLSSMAGRTGAIAAINGGFFDTKTGMPDGSLIIDGKQVTTSNILRTSLGFNYAGGVQMGYFPGNMTGWENIRHLLSGGPLLVKDGLPVDQAVQEGLWGSVLKPAGRTAVGVTADGKVLLVEVDGRQKGYSEGLTLEELSYLMIDLGAVQAMALDGGGSSEMVVNGKIVNRPSDGKERAISNGLVVLQQLPVYIDNQRIFFDVPPLVEKGRTLVPMRRIFEVLGASVSWDENTKTVTGVKGSYTVQLTVGKSTAVVNGKTTKLDVPAQLINGRTLVPMRLVGEALGANVNYDTGQIPAIYITGGRR
;
A
#
# COMPACT_ATOMS: atom_id res chain seq x y z
N MET A 1 -48.74 -1.97 -60.06
CA MET A 1 -47.47 -2.54 -59.56
C MET A 1 -47.17 -1.84 -58.23
N LYS A 2 -47.59 -2.38 -57.07
CA LYS A 2 -46.95 -3.38 -56.19
C LYS A 2 -45.52 -3.00 -55.72
N PHE A 3 -45.41 -2.87 -54.38
CA PHE A 3 -44.25 -3.08 -53.49
C PHE A 3 -43.13 -2.01 -53.51
N ASN A 4 -42.53 -1.57 -52.40
CA ASN A 4 -42.59 -1.98 -50.99
C ASN A 4 -42.01 -0.88 -50.06
N ARG A 5 -42.47 -0.85 -48.80
CA ARG A 5 -41.80 -0.19 -47.67
C ARG A 5 -40.52 -0.94 -47.30
N LEU A 6 -39.44 -0.26 -46.87
CA LEU A 6 -38.49 -0.76 -45.85
C LEU A 6 -37.63 0.42 -45.36
N ILE A 7 -37.93 0.97 -44.17
CA ILE A 7 -37.18 0.78 -42.90
C ILE A 7 -35.89 1.59 -42.85
N GLY A 8 -35.90 2.62 -41.99
CA GLY A 8 -34.70 3.32 -41.56
C GLY A 8 -33.86 2.47 -40.61
N ILE A 9 -32.56 2.73 -40.59
CA ILE A 9 -31.68 2.31 -39.51
C ILE A 9 -30.92 3.56 -39.07
N PHE A 10 -31.30 4.00 -37.87
CA PHE A 10 -30.60 4.99 -37.05
C PHE A 10 -29.19 4.46 -36.80
N CYS A 11 -28.17 5.20 -37.25
CA CYS A 11 -26.78 4.91 -36.89
C CYS A 11 -26.55 5.39 -35.46
N LEU A 12 -27.13 4.68 -34.48
CA LEU A 12 -26.77 4.78 -33.08
C LEU A 12 -25.49 3.94 -32.92
N CYS A 13 -24.33 4.55 -33.13
CA CYS A 13 -23.06 3.90 -32.78
C CYS A 13 -23.12 3.56 -31.28
N LEU A 14 -23.15 2.27 -30.99
CA LEU A 14 -23.02 1.73 -29.63
C LEU A 14 -21.70 2.21 -29.03
N ALA A 15 -21.75 3.28 -28.22
CA ALA A 15 -20.76 3.57 -27.20
C ALA A 15 -21.04 2.74 -25.94
N LEU A 16 -21.29 1.44 -26.11
CA LEU A 16 -21.75 0.53 -25.05
C LEU A 16 -21.01 -0.80 -25.17
N ALA A 17 -19.72 -0.84 -24.81
CA ALA A 17 -19.02 -2.09 -24.53
C ALA A 17 -17.63 -2.00 -23.86
N TRP A 18 -17.13 -0.85 -23.38
CA TRP A 18 -15.75 -0.75 -22.86
C TRP A 18 -15.60 -0.20 -21.43
N ALA A 19 -16.70 0.02 -20.69
CA ALA A 19 -16.66 0.56 -19.32
C ALA A 19 -16.85 -0.50 -18.20
N TYR A 20 -16.87 -1.79 -18.54
CA TYR A 20 -17.45 -2.81 -17.66
C TYR A 20 -16.64 -3.26 -16.41
N PRO A 21 -15.30 -3.11 -16.28
CA PRO A 21 -14.64 -3.53 -15.03
C PRO A 21 -14.85 -2.53 -13.87
N ALA A 22 -14.86 -1.23 -14.17
CA ALA A 22 -14.91 -0.20 -13.13
C ALA A 22 -16.29 -0.09 -12.44
N ALA A 23 -17.38 -0.44 -13.11
CA ALA A 23 -18.72 -0.38 -12.51
C ALA A 23 -18.94 -1.45 -11.42
N ALA A 24 -18.17 -2.55 -11.45
CA ALA A 24 -18.22 -3.64 -10.47
C ALA A 24 -17.12 -3.54 -9.39
N ALA A 25 -16.39 -2.43 -9.34
CA ALA A 25 -15.31 -2.27 -8.38
C ALA A 25 -15.83 -2.17 -6.95
N GLU A 26 -15.24 -2.97 -6.06
CA GLU A 26 -15.45 -2.92 -4.62
C GLU A 26 -14.78 -1.66 -4.07
N GLN A 27 -15.54 -0.83 -3.35
CA GLN A 27 -14.98 0.29 -2.60
C GLN A 27 -14.42 -0.23 -1.28
N LEU A 28 -13.08 -0.31 -1.16
CA LEU A 28 -12.43 -0.81 0.05
C LEU A 28 -12.43 0.23 1.17
N ALA A 29 -12.20 1.49 0.80
CA ALA A 29 -12.18 2.65 1.70
C ALA A 29 -12.21 3.96 0.86
N PRO A 30 -12.42 5.17 1.41
CA PRO A 30 -12.56 6.40 0.63
C PRO A 30 -11.42 6.63 -0.38
N GLY A 31 -11.79 6.69 -1.66
CA GLY A 31 -10.87 6.83 -2.80
C GLY A 31 -9.97 5.62 -3.09
N ILE A 32 -10.30 4.45 -2.54
CA ILE A 32 -9.60 3.19 -2.81
C ILE A 32 -10.58 2.12 -3.28
N ARG A 33 -10.36 1.63 -4.49
CA ARG A 33 -11.26 0.72 -5.21
C ARG A 33 -10.49 -0.49 -5.73
N TYR A 34 -11.14 -1.64 -5.76
CA TYR A 34 -10.56 -2.90 -6.21
C TYR A 34 -11.48 -3.62 -7.19
N TRP A 35 -10.91 -4.23 -8.24
CA TRP A 35 -11.65 -5.09 -9.16
C TRP A 35 -10.72 -6.12 -9.82
N THR A 36 -11.32 -7.12 -10.47
CA THR A 36 -10.60 -8.13 -11.25
C THR A 36 -10.71 -7.85 -12.74
N ILE A 37 -9.74 -8.36 -13.49
CA ILE A 37 -9.74 -8.34 -14.95
C ILE A 37 -9.60 -9.76 -15.49
N GLU A 38 -10.32 -10.03 -16.58
CA GLU A 38 -10.14 -11.21 -17.41
C GLU A 38 -9.94 -10.77 -18.86
N ARG A 39 -8.91 -11.33 -19.50
CA ARG A 39 -8.47 -10.98 -20.86
C ARG A 39 -7.95 -12.23 -21.58
N THR A 40 -7.63 -12.04 -22.85
CA THR A 40 -6.88 -13.02 -23.66
C THR A 40 -5.60 -12.34 -24.13
N ASN A 41 -4.46 -12.99 -23.94
CA ASN A 41 -3.19 -12.49 -24.46
C ASN A 41 -3.12 -12.64 -25.99
N TRP A 42 -2.10 -12.07 -26.62
CA TRP A 42 -1.93 -12.10 -28.08
C TRP A 42 -1.65 -13.50 -28.65
N GLN A 43 -1.32 -14.47 -27.80
CA GLN A 43 -1.20 -15.88 -28.20
C GLN A 43 -2.50 -16.67 -28.00
N GLY A 44 -3.60 -16.01 -27.62
CA GLY A 44 -4.91 -16.65 -27.42
C GLY A 44 -5.09 -17.32 -26.05
N GLY A 45 -4.14 -17.15 -25.12
CA GLY A 45 -4.19 -17.72 -23.78
C GLY A 45 -5.02 -16.87 -22.81
N PRO A 46 -5.71 -17.49 -21.83
CA PRO A 46 -6.44 -16.74 -20.81
C PRO A 46 -5.48 -15.92 -19.94
N VAL A 47 -5.95 -14.77 -19.47
CA VAL A 47 -5.24 -13.87 -18.56
C VAL A 47 -6.20 -13.43 -17.47
N LYS A 48 -5.78 -13.56 -16.21
CA LYS A 48 -6.48 -13.04 -15.05
C LYS A 48 -5.60 -12.05 -14.30
N GLY A 49 -6.21 -11.03 -13.73
CA GLY A 49 -5.48 -10.04 -12.95
C GLY A 49 -6.38 -9.27 -12.00
N HIS A 50 -5.73 -8.41 -11.24
CA HIS A 50 -6.28 -7.68 -10.14
C HIS A 50 -5.82 -6.23 -10.23
N VAL A 51 -6.74 -5.30 -9.98
CA VAL A 51 -6.46 -3.87 -10.07
C VAL A 51 -6.92 -3.19 -8.80
N LEU A 52 -6.03 -2.38 -8.24
CA LEU A 52 -6.32 -1.46 -7.15
C LEU A 52 -6.13 -0.03 -7.67
N GLU A 53 -7.19 0.77 -7.65
CA GLU A 53 -7.12 2.22 -7.87
C GLU A 53 -7.07 2.93 -6.52
N VAL A 54 -6.11 3.82 -6.35
CA VAL A 54 -5.88 4.59 -5.14
C VAL A 54 -5.82 6.07 -5.51
N ASP A 55 -6.64 6.89 -4.87
CA ASP A 55 -6.46 8.34 -4.85
C ASP A 55 -5.50 8.71 -3.71
N PRO A 56 -4.22 9.02 -4.00
CA PRO A 56 -3.22 9.29 -2.98
C PRO A 56 -3.44 10.62 -2.25
N LYS A 57 -4.37 11.47 -2.72
CA LYS A 57 -4.70 12.75 -2.08
C LYS A 57 -5.78 12.62 -1.00
N GLN A 58 -6.39 11.44 -0.86
CA GLN A 58 -7.35 11.19 0.19
C GLN A 58 -6.70 11.30 1.59
N PRO A 59 -7.41 11.87 2.57
CA PRO A 59 -6.91 11.93 3.94
C PRO A 59 -6.51 10.55 4.46
N TYR A 60 -5.33 10.48 5.08
CA TYR A 60 -4.76 9.27 5.68
C TYR A 60 -4.41 8.16 4.70
N THR A 61 -4.55 8.38 3.40
CA THR A 61 -4.11 7.45 2.37
C THR A 61 -2.60 7.63 2.15
N GLU A 62 -1.85 6.54 2.27
CA GLU A 62 -0.41 6.53 2.02
C GLU A 62 -0.05 5.28 1.20
N ILE A 63 0.56 5.49 0.03
CA ILE A 63 1.25 4.44 -0.70
C ILE A 63 2.73 4.56 -0.35
N ARG A 64 3.32 3.49 0.18
CA ARG A 64 4.73 3.50 0.56
C ARG A 64 5.41 2.17 0.30
N PRO A 65 6.72 2.17 0.04
CA PRO A 65 7.48 0.96 0.10
C PRO A 65 7.78 0.54 1.54
N VAL A 66 7.90 -0.77 1.73
CA VAL A 66 8.35 -1.43 2.96
C VAL A 66 9.40 -2.48 2.61
N LEU A 67 10.33 -2.73 3.53
CA LEU A 67 11.35 -3.77 3.40
C LEU A 67 10.90 -5.05 4.10
N GLY A 68 11.41 -6.20 3.68
CA GLY A 68 11.25 -7.46 4.41
C GLY A 68 11.74 -7.33 5.84
N ASN A 69 10.87 -7.62 6.80
CA ASN A 69 11.13 -7.48 8.23
C ASN A 69 11.67 -6.09 8.65
N ASP A 70 11.39 -5.03 7.88
CA ASP A 70 11.94 -3.67 8.04
C ASP A 70 13.48 -3.59 8.02
N ILE A 71 14.16 -4.60 7.48
CA ILE A 71 15.62 -4.69 7.45
C ILE A 71 16.10 -4.82 6.01
N LEU A 72 17.06 -3.98 5.63
CA LEU A 72 17.66 -4.02 4.29
C LEU A 72 18.30 -5.38 4.03
N GLY A 73 17.92 -6.02 2.91
CA GLY A 73 18.42 -7.34 2.53
C GLY A 73 17.63 -8.52 3.11
N GLN A 74 16.73 -8.29 4.07
CA GLN A 74 15.85 -9.33 4.57
C GLN A 74 14.67 -9.56 3.63
N ARG A 75 14.15 -10.80 3.64
CA ARG A 75 13.00 -11.20 2.82
C ARG A 75 11.82 -11.56 3.71
N GLU A 76 10.65 -11.21 3.24
CA GLU A 76 9.37 -11.45 3.92
C GLU A 76 8.31 -11.73 2.85
N VAL A 77 7.28 -12.51 3.18
CA VAL A 77 6.13 -12.67 2.27
C VAL A 77 5.23 -11.42 2.33
N LEU A 78 4.58 -11.07 1.22
CA LEU A 78 3.83 -9.81 1.11
C LEU A 78 2.63 -9.77 2.07
N SER A 79 1.95 -10.90 2.29
CA SER A 79 0.87 -10.99 3.27
C SER A 79 1.29 -10.60 4.68
N SER A 80 2.50 -10.99 5.10
CA SER A 80 3.09 -10.61 6.39
C SER A 80 3.43 -9.12 6.43
N MET A 81 4.02 -8.57 5.36
CA MET A 81 4.29 -7.12 5.25
C MET A 81 3.00 -6.30 5.36
N ALA A 82 1.94 -6.72 4.66
CA ALA A 82 0.63 -6.09 4.73
C ALA A 82 0.03 -6.18 6.15
N GLY A 83 0.10 -7.36 6.77
CA GLY A 83 -0.43 -7.60 8.12
C GLY A 83 0.25 -6.75 9.20
N ARG A 84 1.60 -6.73 9.23
CA ARG A 84 2.35 -5.97 10.25
C ARG A 84 2.25 -4.46 10.09
N THR A 85 1.88 -3.98 8.90
CA THR A 85 1.66 -2.56 8.63
C THR A 85 0.20 -2.15 8.77
N GLY A 86 -0.74 -3.10 8.82
CA GLY A 86 -2.19 -2.89 8.74
C GLY A 86 -2.63 -2.29 7.41
N ALA A 87 -1.92 -2.64 6.34
CA ALA A 87 -2.26 -2.21 4.99
C ALA A 87 -3.65 -2.74 4.59
N ILE A 88 -4.45 -1.89 3.96
CA ILE A 88 -5.73 -2.34 3.39
C ILE A 88 -5.50 -3.13 2.11
N ALA A 89 -4.39 -2.85 1.42
CA ALA A 89 -3.93 -3.62 0.28
C ALA A 89 -2.40 -3.50 0.16
N ALA A 90 -1.78 -4.45 -0.53
CA ALA A 90 -0.36 -4.43 -0.84
C ALA A 90 -0.10 -5.13 -2.17
N ILE A 91 1.00 -4.77 -2.82
CA ILE A 91 1.51 -5.43 -4.03
C ILE A 91 3.02 -5.60 -3.89
N ASN A 92 3.61 -6.60 -4.55
CA ASN A 92 5.07 -6.76 -4.51
C ASN A 92 5.78 -5.52 -5.09
N GLY A 93 7.04 -5.33 -4.69
CA GLY A 93 7.80 -4.14 -5.04
C GLY A 93 8.77 -4.33 -6.21
N GLY A 94 9.87 -3.58 -6.16
CA GLY A 94 10.92 -3.59 -7.17
C GLY A 94 11.80 -4.84 -7.10
N PHE A 95 12.71 -4.95 -8.06
CA PHE A 95 13.63 -6.09 -8.17
C PHE A 95 14.54 -6.23 -6.95
N PHE A 96 15.09 -7.42 -6.79
CA PHE A 96 16.08 -7.72 -5.76
C PHE A 96 16.96 -8.89 -6.18
N ASP A 97 18.18 -8.93 -5.64
CA ASP A 97 19.05 -10.09 -5.77
C ASP A 97 18.50 -11.25 -4.92
N THR A 98 18.09 -12.33 -5.57
CA THR A 98 17.50 -13.50 -4.89
C THR A 98 18.48 -14.27 -4.00
N LYS A 99 19.79 -14.07 -4.16
CA LYS A 99 20.82 -14.67 -3.30
C LYS A 99 20.99 -13.88 -2.01
N THR A 100 21.20 -12.56 -2.13
CA THR A 100 21.52 -11.68 -0.99
C THR A 100 20.28 -11.06 -0.33
N GLY A 101 19.16 -10.98 -1.06
CA GLY A 101 17.94 -10.28 -0.66
C GLY A 101 18.01 -8.76 -0.83
N MET A 102 19.10 -8.20 -1.34
CA MET A 102 19.27 -6.75 -1.52
C MET A 102 18.37 -6.22 -2.64
N PRO A 103 17.63 -5.12 -2.42
CA PRO A 103 16.90 -4.43 -3.49
C PRO A 103 17.83 -4.04 -4.64
N ASP A 104 17.38 -4.26 -5.88
CA ASP A 104 18.10 -3.89 -7.09
C ASP A 104 17.46 -2.64 -7.69
N GLY A 105 17.93 -1.48 -7.23
CA GLY A 105 17.36 -0.18 -7.56
C GLY A 105 17.46 0.81 -6.41
N SER A 106 17.03 2.04 -6.65
CA SER A 106 16.97 3.08 -5.62
C SER A 106 15.69 2.96 -4.80
N LEU A 107 15.80 3.20 -3.50
CA LEU A 107 14.70 3.12 -2.55
C LEU A 107 14.82 4.30 -1.57
N ILE A 108 13.75 5.09 -1.46
CA ILE A 108 13.60 6.15 -0.48
C ILE A 108 12.40 5.84 0.40
N ILE A 109 12.59 5.91 1.70
CA ILE A 109 11.53 5.70 2.69
C ILE A 109 11.57 6.85 3.68
N ASP A 110 10.43 7.56 3.82
CA ASP A 110 10.28 8.70 4.73
C ASP A 110 11.39 9.77 4.54
N GLY A 111 11.72 10.07 3.27
CA GLY A 111 12.73 11.04 2.85
C GLY A 111 14.17 10.54 2.97
N LYS A 112 14.40 9.36 3.56
CA LYS A 112 15.73 8.77 3.71
C LYS A 112 16.05 7.87 2.53
N GLN A 113 17.17 8.13 1.86
CA GLN A 113 17.73 7.20 0.88
C GLN A 113 18.20 5.92 1.60
N VAL A 114 17.52 4.82 1.32
CA VAL A 114 17.78 3.49 1.89
C VAL A 114 18.74 2.72 1.00
N THR A 115 18.49 2.74 -0.31
CA THR A 115 19.42 2.27 -1.34
C THR A 115 19.51 3.30 -2.44
N THR A 116 20.70 3.38 -3.04
CA THR A 116 20.96 4.19 -4.22
C THR A 116 21.61 3.29 -5.25
N SER A 117 21.12 3.35 -6.49
CA SER A 117 21.66 2.58 -7.60
C SER A 117 21.88 3.48 -8.80
N ASN A 118 22.96 3.22 -9.54
CA ASN A 118 23.28 3.89 -10.80
C ASN A 118 22.71 3.15 -12.02
N ILE A 119 21.94 2.08 -11.80
CA ILE A 119 21.26 1.38 -12.88
C ILE A 119 20.21 2.31 -13.51
N LEU A 120 20.13 2.31 -14.84
CA LEU A 120 19.09 3.04 -15.54
C LEU A 120 17.77 2.29 -15.38
N ARG A 121 16.96 2.71 -14.40
CA ARG A 121 15.64 2.14 -14.12
C ARG A 121 14.62 3.24 -13.86
N THR A 122 13.41 3.01 -14.36
CA THR A 122 12.26 3.83 -14.01
C THR A 122 11.92 3.68 -12.53
N SER A 123 11.70 4.82 -11.89
CA SER A 123 11.32 4.94 -10.49
C SER A 123 9.97 5.63 -10.36
N LEU A 124 9.23 5.23 -9.34
CA LEU A 124 8.01 5.87 -8.89
C LEU A 124 8.27 6.54 -7.55
N GLY A 125 7.88 7.80 -7.42
CA GLY A 125 7.99 8.56 -6.19
C GLY A 125 6.66 9.19 -5.76
N PHE A 126 6.49 9.28 -4.45
CA PHE A 126 5.35 9.91 -3.79
C PHE A 126 5.84 11.03 -2.87
N ASN A 127 5.25 12.20 -2.98
CA ASN A 127 5.51 13.30 -2.04
C ASN A 127 4.55 13.24 -0.83
N TYR A 128 4.72 14.16 0.11
CA TYR A 128 3.86 14.24 1.30
C TYR A 128 2.39 14.58 0.97
N ALA A 129 2.11 15.34 -0.08
CA ALA A 129 0.75 15.74 -0.45
C ALA A 129 0.03 14.74 -1.38
N GLY A 130 0.54 13.52 -1.53
CA GLY A 130 -0.01 12.53 -2.47
C GLY A 130 0.30 12.81 -3.94
N GLY A 131 1.19 13.75 -4.24
CA GLY A 131 1.71 13.96 -5.58
C GLY A 131 2.62 12.79 -6.00
N VAL A 132 2.51 12.40 -7.27
CA VAL A 132 3.19 11.25 -7.85
C VAL A 132 4.14 11.73 -8.94
N GLN A 133 5.34 11.14 -8.98
CA GLN A 133 6.34 11.40 -10.00
C GLN A 133 6.90 10.07 -10.52
N MET A 134 6.98 9.91 -11.83
CA MET A 134 7.56 8.74 -12.48
C MET A 134 8.68 9.18 -13.43
N GLY A 135 9.80 8.45 -13.42
CA GLY A 135 10.93 8.73 -14.30
C GLY A 135 12.24 8.17 -13.78
N TYR A 136 13.35 8.56 -14.42
CA TYR A 136 14.68 8.13 -13.99
C TYR A 136 15.16 8.93 -12.78
N PHE A 137 15.47 8.23 -11.70
CA PHE A 137 16.07 8.82 -10.51
C PHE A 137 17.60 8.90 -10.68
N PRO A 138 18.23 10.08 -10.58
CA PRO A 138 19.65 10.28 -10.89
C PRO A 138 20.59 9.81 -9.75
N GLY A 139 20.09 9.06 -8.78
CA GLY A 139 20.83 8.64 -7.59
C GLY A 139 20.96 9.72 -6.51
N ASN A 140 20.33 10.88 -6.69
CA ASN A 140 20.28 11.97 -5.71
C ASN A 140 18.96 12.75 -5.84
N MET A 141 18.68 13.63 -4.88
CA MET A 141 17.38 14.32 -4.80
C MET A 141 17.16 15.43 -5.83
N THR A 142 18.12 15.71 -6.72
CA THR A 142 17.96 16.75 -7.76
C THR A 142 16.83 16.38 -8.72
N GLY A 143 15.81 17.23 -8.83
CA GLY A 143 14.57 16.96 -9.58
C GLY A 143 13.59 16.02 -8.86
N TRP A 144 13.88 15.61 -7.64
CA TRP A 144 13.06 14.72 -6.79
C TRP A 144 12.95 15.27 -5.35
N GLU A 145 13.18 16.56 -5.13
CA GLU A 145 13.45 17.17 -3.81
C GLU A 145 12.29 16.99 -2.82
N ASN A 146 11.05 16.94 -3.31
CA ASN A 146 9.85 16.84 -2.49
C ASN A 146 9.41 15.39 -2.23
N ILE A 147 10.17 14.42 -2.70
CA ILE A 147 9.78 13.01 -2.68
C ILE A 147 10.04 12.42 -1.30
N ARG A 148 8.97 11.88 -0.72
CA ARG A 148 8.99 11.20 0.57
C ARG A 148 9.35 9.74 0.40
N HIS A 149 8.72 9.08 -0.56
CA HIS A 149 8.89 7.67 -0.82
C HIS A 149 9.26 7.47 -2.28
N LEU A 150 10.20 6.58 -2.57
CA LEU A 150 10.58 6.24 -3.94
C LEU A 150 10.90 4.76 -4.03
N LEU A 151 10.45 4.11 -5.10
CA LEU A 151 10.79 2.74 -5.43
C LEU A 151 11.20 2.66 -6.91
N SER A 152 12.41 2.17 -7.17
CA SER A 152 12.81 1.74 -8.51
C SER A 152 12.20 0.39 -8.88
N GLY A 153 11.79 0.26 -10.14
CA GLY A 153 11.33 -0.99 -10.73
C GLY A 153 11.79 -1.02 -12.18
N GLY A 154 10.84 -0.91 -13.11
CA GLY A 154 11.10 -0.80 -14.53
C GLY A 154 10.75 -2.07 -15.31
N PRO A 155 10.52 -1.96 -16.61
CA PRO A 155 10.77 -0.77 -17.40
C PRO A 155 9.61 0.23 -17.36
N LEU A 156 9.83 1.43 -17.88
CA LEU A 156 8.73 2.30 -18.30
C LEU A 156 7.90 1.57 -19.36
N LEU A 157 6.59 1.57 -19.17
CA LEU A 157 5.63 0.90 -20.03
C LEU A 157 4.81 1.91 -20.83
N VAL A 158 4.40 3.00 -20.18
CA VAL A 158 3.53 4.02 -20.77
C VAL A 158 4.10 5.40 -20.47
N LYS A 159 4.13 6.26 -21.48
CA LYS A 159 4.50 7.66 -21.38
C LYS A 159 3.54 8.51 -22.19
N ASP A 160 2.97 9.53 -21.57
CA ASP A 160 2.02 10.46 -22.19
C ASP A 160 0.82 9.75 -22.85
N GLY A 161 0.35 8.66 -22.22
CA GLY A 161 -0.76 7.83 -22.70
C GLY A 161 -0.42 6.88 -23.86
N LEU A 162 0.86 6.79 -24.24
CA LEU A 162 1.34 5.94 -25.33
C LEU A 162 2.25 4.82 -24.79
N PRO A 163 2.21 3.62 -25.39
CA PRO A 163 3.10 2.54 -25.00
C PRO A 163 4.53 2.88 -25.43
N VAL A 164 5.51 2.50 -24.61
CA VAL A 164 6.94 2.65 -24.92
C VAL A 164 7.66 1.34 -24.70
N ASP A 165 8.63 1.03 -25.57
CA ASP A 165 9.52 -0.11 -25.40
C ASP A 165 10.84 0.35 -24.77
N GLN A 166 10.91 0.26 -23.44
CA GLN A 166 12.08 0.65 -22.65
C GLN A 166 12.76 -0.54 -21.99
N ALA A 167 12.27 -1.78 -22.21
CA ALA A 167 12.76 -2.95 -21.50
C ALA A 167 14.27 -3.15 -21.71
N VAL A 168 14.71 -3.21 -22.96
CA VAL A 168 16.13 -3.44 -23.30
C VAL A 168 17.00 -2.27 -22.86
N GLN A 169 16.52 -1.03 -23.04
CA GLN A 169 17.23 0.17 -22.61
C GLN A 169 17.43 0.22 -21.09
N GLU A 170 16.46 -0.25 -20.32
CA GLU A 170 16.52 -0.40 -18.87
C GLU A 170 17.18 -1.73 -18.41
N GLY A 171 17.91 -2.40 -19.31
CA GLY A 171 18.72 -3.57 -18.99
C GLY A 171 17.93 -4.87 -18.78
N LEU A 172 16.69 -4.96 -19.27
CA LEU A 172 15.88 -6.18 -19.25
C LEU A 172 15.98 -6.95 -20.56
N TRP A 173 16.33 -8.23 -20.48
CA TRP A 173 16.52 -9.10 -21.64
C TRP A 173 16.26 -10.56 -21.28
N GLY A 174 16.06 -11.40 -22.30
CA GLY A 174 15.87 -12.84 -22.12
C GLY A 174 14.48 -13.22 -21.61
N SER A 175 14.41 -14.11 -20.61
CA SER A 175 13.15 -14.72 -20.15
C SER A 175 12.16 -13.71 -19.57
N VAL A 176 12.62 -12.55 -19.09
CA VAL A 176 11.75 -11.48 -18.57
C VAL A 176 10.87 -10.84 -19.64
N LEU A 177 11.21 -10.98 -20.93
CA LEU A 177 10.42 -10.45 -22.05
C LEU A 177 9.27 -11.40 -22.46
N LYS A 178 9.32 -12.68 -22.06
CA LYS A 178 8.28 -13.68 -22.37
C LYS A 178 7.04 -13.50 -21.48
N PRO A 179 5.87 -14.05 -21.85
CA PRO A 179 4.71 -14.06 -20.97
C PRO A 179 5.01 -14.63 -19.58
N ALA A 180 4.60 -13.91 -18.54
CA ALA A 180 4.78 -14.29 -17.15
C ALA A 180 3.72 -13.60 -16.27
N GLY A 181 3.69 -13.93 -14.98
CA GLY A 181 3.00 -13.08 -14.00
C GLY A 181 3.65 -11.68 -14.01
N ARG A 182 2.84 -10.63 -13.88
CA ARG A 182 3.29 -9.24 -13.98
C ARG A 182 2.74 -8.40 -12.86
N THR A 183 3.53 -7.40 -12.50
CA THR A 183 3.15 -6.36 -11.57
C THR A 183 3.50 -5.02 -12.19
N ALA A 184 2.61 -4.04 -12.08
CA ALA A 184 2.84 -2.69 -12.60
C ALA A 184 2.21 -1.63 -11.71
N VAL A 185 2.73 -0.41 -11.83
CA VAL A 185 2.11 0.79 -11.28
C VAL A 185 1.86 1.79 -12.40
N GLY A 186 0.66 2.34 -12.43
CA GLY A 186 0.25 3.39 -13.36
C GLY A 186 -0.23 4.65 -12.65
N VAL A 187 -0.19 5.76 -13.36
CA VAL A 187 -0.76 7.05 -12.95
C VAL A 187 -1.74 7.47 -14.02
N THR A 188 -2.97 7.76 -13.61
CA THR A 188 -4.06 8.26 -14.46
C THR A 188 -3.94 9.78 -14.67
N ALA A 189 -4.66 10.33 -15.64
CA ALA A 189 -4.61 11.77 -15.95
C ALA A 189 -5.06 12.67 -14.77
N ASP A 190 -5.97 12.18 -13.91
CA ASP A 190 -6.42 12.87 -12.69
C ASP A 190 -5.52 12.59 -11.46
N GLY A 191 -4.44 11.83 -11.65
CA GLY A 191 -3.40 11.61 -10.64
C GLY A 191 -3.69 10.48 -9.66
N LYS A 192 -4.69 9.62 -9.94
CA LYS A 192 -4.86 8.37 -9.19
C LYS A 192 -3.80 7.35 -9.61
N VAL A 193 -3.48 6.47 -8.68
CA VAL A 193 -2.47 5.42 -8.83
C VAL A 193 -3.17 4.09 -9.05
N LEU A 194 -2.74 3.36 -10.08
CA LEU A 194 -3.20 2.01 -10.38
C LEU A 194 -2.10 1.03 -9.97
N LEU A 195 -2.39 0.13 -9.03
CA LEU A 195 -1.54 -1.03 -8.75
C LEU A 195 -2.17 -2.24 -9.44
N VAL A 196 -1.42 -2.88 -10.33
CA VAL A 196 -1.94 -3.95 -11.19
C VAL A 196 -1.10 -5.20 -11.01
N GLU A 197 -1.76 -6.30 -10.70
CA GLU A 197 -1.19 -7.65 -10.69
C GLU A 197 -1.86 -8.47 -11.79
N VAL A 198 -1.08 -9.32 -12.45
CA VAL A 198 -1.56 -10.27 -13.45
C VAL A 198 -0.94 -11.63 -13.16
N ASP A 199 -1.80 -12.63 -12.96
CA ASP A 199 -1.40 -14.02 -12.80
C ASP A 199 -0.71 -14.51 -14.08
N GLY A 200 0.25 -15.42 -13.97
CA GLY A 200 0.86 -16.03 -15.16
C GLY A 200 1.52 -17.38 -14.90
N ARG A 201 2.00 -18.00 -15.98
CA ARG A 201 2.65 -19.33 -15.99
C ARG A 201 1.72 -20.46 -15.49
N GLN A 202 0.42 -20.31 -15.66
CA GLN A 202 -0.59 -21.24 -15.18
C GLN A 202 -1.48 -21.69 -16.33
N LYS A 203 -1.05 -22.76 -17.01
CA LYS A 203 -1.66 -23.24 -18.24
C LYS A 203 -3.19 -23.40 -18.11
N GLY A 204 -3.93 -22.76 -19.02
CA GLY A 204 -5.39 -22.83 -19.05
C GLY A 204 -6.13 -22.04 -17.96
N TYR A 205 -5.42 -21.35 -17.08
CA TYR A 205 -5.99 -20.45 -16.07
C TYR A 205 -5.54 -19.01 -16.30
N SER A 206 -4.22 -18.76 -16.32
CA SER A 206 -3.62 -17.49 -16.70
C SER A 206 -2.21 -17.73 -17.27
N GLU A 207 -2.04 -17.51 -18.57
CA GLU A 207 -0.73 -17.64 -19.22
C GLU A 207 0.19 -16.46 -18.88
N GLY A 208 -0.40 -15.31 -18.53
CA GLY A 208 0.30 -14.06 -18.24
C GLY A 208 0.54 -13.20 -19.48
N LEU A 209 1.30 -12.13 -19.29
CA LEU A 209 1.54 -11.09 -20.31
C LEU A 209 3.03 -10.86 -20.55
N THR A 210 3.38 -10.50 -21.78
CA THR A 210 4.63 -9.80 -22.09
C THR A 210 4.61 -8.38 -21.49
N LEU A 211 5.76 -7.71 -21.47
CA LEU A 211 5.81 -6.30 -21.04
C LEU A 211 5.06 -5.38 -22.01
N GLU A 212 5.05 -5.71 -23.29
CA GLU A 212 4.32 -4.94 -24.30
C GLU A 212 2.81 -5.07 -24.08
N GLU A 213 2.28 -6.29 -23.96
CA GLU A 213 0.86 -6.49 -23.66
C GLU A 213 0.44 -5.85 -22.32
N LEU A 214 1.33 -5.86 -21.32
CA LEU A 214 1.11 -5.16 -20.06
C LEU A 214 1.00 -3.64 -20.27
N SER A 215 1.80 -3.04 -21.16
CA SER A 215 1.69 -1.60 -21.47
C SER A 215 0.31 -1.24 -22.03
N TYR A 216 -0.23 -2.04 -22.95
CA TYR A 216 -1.57 -1.84 -23.50
C TYR A 216 -2.65 -2.03 -22.43
N LEU A 217 -2.51 -3.04 -21.55
CA LEU A 217 -3.41 -3.20 -20.42
C LEU A 217 -3.41 -1.95 -19.52
N MET A 218 -2.24 -1.38 -19.22
CA MET A 218 -2.15 -0.17 -18.38
C MET A 218 -2.85 1.02 -19.05
N ILE A 219 -2.72 1.18 -20.37
CA ILE A 219 -3.43 2.22 -21.15
C ILE A 219 -4.95 1.98 -21.10
N ASP A 220 -5.40 0.75 -21.31
CA ASP A 220 -6.82 0.38 -21.24
C ASP A 220 -7.43 0.65 -19.86
N LEU A 221 -6.62 0.55 -18.80
CA LEU A 221 -7.01 0.90 -17.43
C LEU A 221 -6.99 2.41 -17.16
N GLY A 222 -6.54 3.23 -18.12
CA GLY A 222 -6.53 4.69 -18.05
C GLY A 222 -5.20 5.31 -17.60
N ALA A 223 -4.11 4.53 -17.53
CA ALA A 223 -2.81 5.07 -17.18
C ALA A 223 -2.25 5.97 -18.30
N VAL A 224 -1.82 7.18 -17.96
CA VAL A 224 -1.05 8.07 -18.84
C VAL A 224 0.46 7.92 -18.63
N GLN A 225 0.87 7.39 -17.49
CA GLN A 225 2.23 6.93 -17.21
C GLN A 225 2.16 5.58 -16.51
N ALA A 226 3.04 4.64 -16.83
CA ALA A 226 3.11 3.37 -16.12
C ALA A 226 4.50 2.75 -16.20
N MET A 227 4.86 2.00 -15.18
CA MET A 227 6.09 1.21 -15.11
C MET A 227 5.80 -0.19 -14.58
N ALA A 228 6.60 -1.17 -15.00
CA ALA A 228 6.56 -2.49 -14.39
C ALA A 228 7.30 -2.49 -13.03
N LEU A 229 6.97 -3.49 -12.23
CA LEU A 229 7.67 -3.89 -11.01
C LEU A 229 8.25 -5.30 -11.21
N ASP A 230 8.80 -5.90 -10.13
CA ASP A 230 9.21 -7.29 -10.18
C ASP A 230 8.02 -8.20 -10.53
N GLY A 231 8.29 -9.27 -11.27
CA GLY A 231 7.25 -10.12 -11.85
C GLY A 231 7.46 -11.62 -11.59
N GLY A 232 6.81 -12.44 -12.41
CA GLY A 232 6.88 -13.90 -12.30
C GLY A 232 6.33 -14.37 -10.94
N GLY A 233 7.07 -15.24 -10.25
CA GLY A 233 6.64 -15.76 -8.94
C GLY A 233 6.70 -14.74 -7.80
N SER A 234 7.20 -13.53 -8.05
CA SER A 234 7.10 -12.42 -7.10
C SER A 234 5.77 -11.65 -7.23
N SER A 235 5.05 -11.81 -8.36
CA SER A 235 3.77 -11.12 -8.58
C SER A 235 2.72 -11.58 -7.60
N GLU A 236 2.29 -10.65 -6.75
CA GLU A 236 1.32 -10.91 -5.72
C GLU A 236 0.59 -9.62 -5.33
N MET A 237 -0.71 -9.75 -5.08
CA MET A 237 -1.53 -8.70 -4.48
C MET A 237 -2.26 -9.25 -3.26
N VAL A 238 -2.24 -8.46 -2.19
CA VAL A 238 -2.99 -8.71 -0.95
C VAL A 238 -4.03 -7.60 -0.82
N VAL A 239 -5.28 -7.97 -0.54
CA VAL A 239 -6.39 -7.04 -0.27
C VAL A 239 -7.13 -7.51 0.98
N ASN A 240 -7.36 -6.60 1.93
CA ASN A 240 -8.03 -6.87 3.20
C ASN A 240 -7.44 -8.11 3.92
N GLY A 241 -6.11 -8.24 3.92
CA GLY A 241 -5.37 -9.33 4.55
C GLY A 241 -5.45 -10.68 3.83
N LYS A 242 -5.98 -10.74 2.60
CA LYS A 242 -6.07 -11.96 1.79
C LYS A 242 -5.26 -11.80 0.50
N ILE A 243 -4.51 -12.83 0.14
CA ILE A 243 -3.93 -12.94 -1.20
C ILE A 243 -5.10 -13.08 -2.18
N VAL A 244 -5.18 -12.21 -3.19
CA VAL A 244 -6.31 -12.22 -4.14
C VAL A 244 -5.98 -12.92 -5.45
N ASN A 245 -4.70 -12.97 -5.82
CA ASN A 245 -4.21 -13.64 -7.02
C ASN A 245 -3.71 -15.07 -6.70
N ARG A 246 -3.22 -15.78 -7.71
CA ARG A 246 -2.66 -17.13 -7.56
C ARG A 246 -1.15 -17.13 -7.86
N PRO A 247 -0.28 -17.06 -6.83
CA PRO A 247 1.17 -17.03 -7.02
C PRO A 247 1.69 -18.17 -7.90
N SER A 248 2.51 -17.84 -8.90
CA SER A 248 2.93 -18.81 -9.93
C SER A 248 3.83 -19.93 -9.39
N ASP A 249 4.45 -19.72 -8.22
CA ASP A 249 5.29 -20.72 -7.54
C ASP A 249 4.46 -21.72 -6.71
N GLY A 250 3.12 -21.60 -6.73
CA GLY A 250 2.19 -22.41 -5.94
C GLY A 250 2.05 -21.99 -4.47
N LYS A 251 2.84 -21.00 -4.04
CA LYS A 251 2.82 -20.36 -2.72
C LYS A 251 3.39 -18.95 -2.83
N GLU A 252 3.18 -18.13 -1.80
CA GLU A 252 3.82 -16.81 -1.69
C GLU A 252 5.35 -16.94 -1.74
N ARG A 253 6.00 -16.00 -2.43
CA ARG A 253 7.45 -15.88 -2.48
C ARG A 253 7.90 -14.85 -1.45
N ALA A 254 8.94 -15.17 -0.67
CA ALA A 254 9.59 -14.18 0.18
C ALA A 254 10.37 -13.18 -0.69
N ILE A 255 9.99 -11.91 -0.62
CA ILE A 255 10.51 -10.80 -1.42
C ILE A 255 11.23 -9.78 -0.53
N SER A 256 12.10 -8.98 -1.14
CA SER A 256 12.90 -7.96 -0.42
C SER A 256 12.08 -6.73 -0.02
N ASN A 257 11.12 -6.33 -0.84
CA ASN A 257 10.33 -5.13 -0.64
C ASN A 257 8.95 -5.25 -1.28
N GLY A 258 8.00 -4.46 -0.79
CA GLY A 258 6.62 -4.37 -1.27
C GLY A 258 6.11 -2.94 -1.23
N LEU A 259 5.06 -2.64 -2.00
CA LEU A 259 4.29 -1.42 -1.84
C LEU A 259 3.04 -1.73 -1.03
N VAL A 260 2.83 -0.99 0.07
CA VAL A 260 1.63 -1.08 0.89
C VAL A 260 0.77 0.16 0.70
N VAL A 261 -0.54 -0.04 0.73
CA VAL A 261 -1.56 1.01 0.72
C VAL A 261 -2.21 1.05 2.09
N LEU A 262 -1.99 2.16 2.78
CA LEU A 262 -2.48 2.40 4.14
C LEU A 262 -3.63 3.40 4.07
N GLN A 263 -4.65 3.18 4.90
CA GLN A 263 -5.62 4.22 5.25
C GLN A 263 -5.59 4.41 6.76
N GLN A 264 -4.56 5.08 7.24
CA GLN A 264 -4.24 5.18 8.67
C GLN A 264 -3.74 6.57 9.01
N LEU A 265 -4.29 7.17 10.07
CA LEU A 265 -3.72 8.39 10.64
C LEU A 265 -2.28 8.09 11.10
N PRO A 266 -1.26 8.77 10.54
CA PRO A 266 0.12 8.59 10.93
C PRO A 266 0.36 8.82 12.41
N VAL A 267 1.12 7.93 13.05
CA VAL A 267 1.64 8.12 14.40
C VAL A 267 3.14 7.94 14.38
N TYR A 268 3.86 8.92 14.92
CA TYR A 268 5.31 8.92 15.06
C TYR A 268 5.67 8.92 16.54
N ILE A 269 6.62 8.09 16.94
CA ILE A 269 7.23 8.12 18.27
C ILE A 269 8.71 8.41 18.09
N ASP A 270 9.20 9.51 18.67
CA ASP A 270 10.56 9.99 18.47
C ASP A 270 10.95 10.03 16.96
N ASN A 271 10.05 10.58 16.13
CA ASN A 271 10.14 10.66 14.66
C ASN A 271 10.17 9.32 13.91
N GLN A 272 9.96 8.19 14.58
CA GLN A 272 9.82 6.89 13.94
C GLN A 272 8.35 6.57 13.67
N ARG A 273 8.00 6.25 12.43
CA ARG A 273 6.64 5.85 12.05
C ARG A 273 6.27 4.56 12.76
N ILE A 274 5.12 4.56 13.44
CA ILE A 274 4.51 3.39 14.04
C ILE A 274 3.36 2.94 13.16
N PHE A 275 3.37 1.65 12.83
CA PHE A 275 2.28 1.00 12.14
C PHE A 275 1.42 0.22 13.12
N PHE A 276 0.15 0.08 12.77
CA PHE A 276 -0.82 -0.67 13.53
C PHE A 276 -1.55 -1.63 12.61
N ASP A 277 -1.74 -2.85 13.08
CA ASP A 277 -2.59 -3.85 12.43
C ASP A 277 -4.08 -3.48 12.48
N VAL A 278 -4.48 -2.73 13.52
CA VAL A 278 -5.77 -2.03 13.61
C VAL A 278 -5.52 -0.52 13.57
N PRO A 279 -6.05 0.20 12.57
CA PRO A 279 -5.75 1.61 12.39
C PRO A 279 -6.27 2.47 13.56
N PRO A 280 -5.61 3.60 13.85
CA PRO A 280 -6.20 4.63 14.72
C PRO A 280 -7.59 5.06 14.22
N LEU A 281 -8.52 5.25 15.15
CA LEU A 281 -9.90 5.60 14.86
C LEU A 281 -10.21 7.01 15.38
N VAL A 282 -10.90 7.82 14.58
CA VAL A 282 -11.46 9.09 15.05
C VAL A 282 -12.93 8.88 15.41
N GLU A 283 -13.28 9.10 16.68
CA GLU A 283 -14.65 9.01 17.17
C GLU A 283 -14.99 10.24 18.00
N LYS A 284 -16.12 10.89 17.69
CA LYS A 284 -16.61 12.10 18.41
C LYS A 284 -15.52 13.18 18.55
N GLY A 285 -14.68 13.34 17.53
CA GLY A 285 -13.57 14.31 17.52
C GLY A 285 -12.38 13.93 18.41
N ARG A 286 -12.30 12.69 18.90
CA ARG A 286 -11.16 12.14 19.63
C ARG A 286 -10.51 11.02 18.84
N THR A 287 -9.19 11.02 18.77
CA THR A 287 -8.44 9.89 18.21
C THR A 287 -8.22 8.84 19.27
N LEU A 288 -8.62 7.61 18.95
CA LEU A 288 -8.29 6.41 19.70
C LEU A 288 -7.17 5.67 18.98
N VAL A 289 -6.21 5.17 19.74
CA VAL A 289 -5.02 4.48 19.23
C VAL A 289 -4.83 3.13 19.92
N PRO A 290 -4.30 2.10 19.24
CA PRO A 290 -3.97 0.84 19.87
C PRO A 290 -2.94 1.02 21.00
N MET A 291 -3.39 0.80 22.24
CA MET A 291 -2.60 1.10 23.44
C MET A 291 -1.30 0.30 23.49
N ARG A 292 -1.40 -1.03 23.28
CA ARG A 292 -0.29 -1.96 23.47
C ARG A 292 0.96 -1.55 22.71
N ARG A 293 0.81 -1.31 21.39
CA ARG A 293 1.95 -1.02 20.52
C ARG A 293 2.67 0.27 20.93
N ILE A 294 1.93 1.32 21.26
CA ILE A 294 2.51 2.59 21.69
C ILE A 294 3.25 2.44 23.02
N PHE A 295 2.62 1.76 23.98
CA PHE A 295 3.18 1.54 25.31
C PHE A 295 4.47 0.71 25.26
N GLU A 296 4.48 -0.38 24.50
CA GLU A 296 5.65 -1.24 24.34
C GLU A 296 6.82 -0.48 23.67
N VAL A 297 6.55 0.36 22.66
CA VAL A 297 7.59 1.20 22.02
C VAL A 297 8.16 2.27 22.97
N LEU A 298 7.34 2.77 23.89
CA LEU A 298 7.75 3.68 24.96
C LEU A 298 8.44 2.96 26.14
N GLY A 299 8.54 1.62 26.09
CA GLY A 299 9.22 0.80 27.09
C GLY A 299 8.35 0.37 28.27
N ALA A 300 7.03 0.41 28.13
CA ALA A 300 6.09 -0.13 29.12
C ALA A 300 5.76 -1.60 28.83
N SER A 301 5.51 -2.40 29.87
CA SER A 301 4.87 -3.70 29.74
C SER A 301 3.35 -3.54 29.68
N VAL A 302 2.67 -4.42 28.95
CA VAL A 302 1.21 -4.37 28.82
C VAL A 302 0.61 -5.75 29.07
N SER A 303 -0.26 -5.87 30.07
CA SER A 303 -1.00 -7.09 30.40
C SER A 303 -2.50 -6.91 30.14
N TRP A 304 -3.17 -8.04 29.90
CA TRP A 304 -4.61 -8.12 29.67
C TRP A 304 -5.23 -9.11 30.65
N ASP A 305 -6.28 -8.69 31.34
CA ASP A 305 -7.13 -9.54 32.16
C ASP A 305 -8.45 -9.80 31.42
N GLU A 306 -8.65 -11.04 31.01
CA GLU A 306 -9.80 -11.48 30.24
C GLU A 306 -11.10 -11.48 31.05
N ASN A 307 -11.03 -11.74 32.36
CA ASN A 307 -12.21 -11.81 33.23
C ASN A 307 -12.79 -10.42 33.47
N THR A 308 -11.91 -9.44 33.68
CA THR A 308 -12.32 -8.06 33.97
C THR A 308 -12.32 -7.16 32.74
N LYS A 309 -11.84 -7.65 31.60
CA LYS A 309 -11.65 -6.89 30.35
C LYS A 309 -10.78 -5.64 30.58
N THR A 310 -9.74 -5.81 31.37
CA THR A 310 -8.85 -4.73 31.81
C THR A 310 -7.49 -4.85 31.14
N VAL A 311 -7.04 -3.77 30.52
CA VAL A 311 -5.65 -3.60 30.08
C VAL A 311 -4.88 -2.83 31.15
N THR A 312 -3.68 -3.32 31.46
CA THR A 312 -2.77 -2.66 32.39
C THR A 312 -1.45 -2.37 31.69
N GLY A 313 -1.01 -1.11 31.70
CA GLY A 313 0.31 -0.69 31.24
C GLY A 313 1.19 -0.30 32.43
N VAL A 314 2.45 -0.76 32.46
CA VAL A 314 3.40 -0.43 33.53
C VAL A 314 4.74 -0.02 32.97
N LYS A 315 5.27 1.11 33.44
CA LYS A 315 6.64 1.56 33.16
C LYS A 315 7.28 2.15 34.42
N GLY A 316 8.20 1.42 35.04
CA GLY A 316 8.78 1.86 36.32
C GLY A 316 7.68 2.06 37.36
N SER A 317 7.55 3.27 37.91
CA SER A 317 6.47 3.65 38.82
C SER A 317 5.18 4.10 38.11
N TYR A 318 5.22 4.32 36.79
CA TYR A 318 4.04 4.71 36.02
C TYR A 318 3.14 3.51 35.78
N THR A 319 1.86 3.67 36.08
CA THR A 319 0.85 2.63 35.93
C THR A 319 -0.41 3.21 35.30
N VAL A 320 -1.00 2.47 34.37
CA VAL A 320 -2.33 2.76 33.84
C VAL A 320 -3.15 1.49 33.82
N GLN A 321 -4.36 1.56 34.34
CA GLN A 321 -5.34 0.48 34.28
C GLN A 321 -6.60 1.01 33.65
N LEU A 322 -7.12 0.26 32.69
CA LEU A 322 -8.29 0.67 31.94
C LEU A 322 -9.15 -0.55 31.64
N THR A 323 -10.43 -0.45 31.98
CA THR A 323 -11.44 -1.47 31.64
C THR A 323 -12.18 -1.03 30.39
N VAL A 324 -12.26 -1.92 29.39
CA VAL A 324 -12.98 -1.65 28.13
C VAL A 324 -14.43 -1.25 28.41
N GLY A 325 -14.93 -0.24 27.70
CA GLY A 325 -16.29 0.29 27.85
C GLY A 325 -16.49 1.26 29.02
N LYS A 326 -15.55 1.35 29.98
CA LYS A 326 -15.63 2.37 31.04
C LYS A 326 -15.10 3.72 30.53
N SER A 327 -15.76 4.80 30.96
CA SER A 327 -15.34 6.19 30.68
C SER A 327 -14.30 6.72 31.69
N THR A 328 -13.63 5.81 32.40
CA THR A 328 -12.60 6.14 33.40
C THR A 328 -11.42 5.19 33.28
N ALA A 329 -10.24 5.69 33.62
CA ALA A 329 -9.00 4.93 33.76
C ALA A 329 -8.37 5.25 35.13
N VAL A 330 -7.55 4.35 35.66
CA VAL A 330 -6.72 4.61 36.83
C VAL A 330 -5.31 4.86 36.34
N VAL A 331 -4.80 6.09 36.49
CA VAL A 331 -3.46 6.52 36.07
C VAL A 331 -2.67 6.87 37.33
N ASN A 332 -1.58 6.16 37.60
CA ASN A 332 -0.73 6.34 38.78
C ASN A 332 -1.53 6.35 40.10
N GLY A 333 -2.50 5.43 40.22
CA GLY A 333 -3.40 5.33 41.38
C GLY A 333 -4.55 6.34 41.41
N LYS A 334 -4.59 7.32 40.50
CA LYS A 334 -5.66 8.34 40.43
C LYS A 334 -6.68 8.00 39.35
N THR A 335 -7.97 8.07 39.71
CA THR A 335 -9.05 7.94 38.71
C THR A 335 -9.08 9.16 37.80
N THR A 336 -9.03 8.91 36.49
CA THR A 336 -8.99 9.90 35.41
C THR A 336 -10.16 9.65 34.47
N LYS A 337 -10.87 10.71 34.09
CA LYS A 337 -12.01 10.62 33.16
C LYS A 337 -11.52 10.55 31.72
N LEU A 338 -12.16 9.70 30.91
CA LEU A 338 -11.91 9.59 29.48
C LEU A 338 -13.00 10.33 28.70
N ASP A 339 -12.59 11.09 27.70
CA ASP A 339 -13.53 11.79 26.80
C ASP A 339 -14.33 10.80 25.93
N VAL A 340 -13.70 9.69 25.55
CA VAL A 340 -14.32 8.54 24.89
C VAL A 340 -13.88 7.27 25.62
N PRO A 341 -14.79 6.34 25.96
CA PRO A 341 -14.41 5.06 26.56
C PRO A 341 -13.45 4.29 25.66
N ALA A 342 -12.57 3.52 26.26
CA ALA A 342 -11.75 2.61 25.48
C ALA A 342 -12.58 1.49 24.85
N GLN A 343 -12.11 1.01 23.71
CA GLN A 343 -12.82 0.06 22.87
C GLN A 343 -11.96 -1.15 22.55
N LEU A 344 -12.63 -2.28 22.32
CA LEU A 344 -11.98 -3.48 21.82
C LEU A 344 -12.41 -3.65 20.36
N ILE A 345 -11.50 -3.38 19.42
CA ILE A 345 -11.74 -3.48 17.98
C ILE A 345 -10.76 -4.50 17.41
N ASN A 346 -11.27 -5.55 16.77
CA ASN A 346 -10.47 -6.64 16.20
C ASN A 346 -9.40 -7.19 17.17
N GLY A 347 -9.75 -7.33 18.45
CA GLY A 347 -8.84 -7.83 19.49
C GLY A 347 -7.77 -6.83 19.95
N ARG A 348 -7.85 -5.56 19.56
CA ARG A 348 -6.96 -4.48 20.02
C ARG A 348 -7.72 -3.51 20.91
N THR A 349 -7.13 -3.18 22.06
CA THR A 349 -7.66 -2.15 22.96
C THR A 349 -7.23 -0.77 22.47
N LEU A 350 -8.20 0.01 22.00
CA LEU A 350 -8.04 1.38 21.54
C LEU A 350 -8.38 2.35 22.66
N VAL A 351 -7.48 3.31 22.91
CA VAL A 351 -7.62 4.28 24.00
C VAL A 351 -7.48 5.71 23.48
N PRO A 352 -8.13 6.71 24.10
CA PRO A 352 -7.96 8.11 23.71
C PRO A 352 -6.49 8.53 23.79
N MET A 353 -6.00 9.21 22.76
CA MET A 353 -4.60 9.61 22.67
C MET A 353 -4.09 10.42 23.89
N ARG A 354 -4.95 11.27 24.47
CA ARG A 354 -4.62 12.07 25.66
C ARG A 354 -4.14 11.19 26.83
N LEU A 355 -4.77 10.02 27.01
CA LEU A 355 -4.42 9.08 28.08
C LEU A 355 -2.98 8.58 27.94
N VAL A 356 -2.50 8.38 26.71
CA VAL A 356 -1.13 7.91 26.44
C VAL A 356 -0.10 8.91 26.98
N GLY A 357 -0.29 10.20 26.70
CA GLY A 357 0.60 11.26 27.16
C GLY A 357 0.60 11.39 28.69
N GLU A 358 -0.59 11.41 29.29
CA GLU A 358 -0.77 11.52 30.74
C GLU A 358 -0.20 10.32 31.51
N ALA A 359 -0.32 9.11 30.97
CA ALA A 359 0.08 7.89 31.65
C ALA A 359 1.61 7.68 31.70
N LEU A 360 2.33 8.10 30.66
CA LEU A 360 3.75 7.76 30.49
C LEU A 360 4.68 8.98 30.52
N GLY A 361 4.17 10.17 30.85
CA GLY A 361 4.95 11.41 30.79
C GLY A 361 5.45 11.75 29.38
N ALA A 362 4.69 11.33 28.37
CA ALA A 362 5.00 11.59 26.97
C ALA A 362 4.28 12.85 26.48
N ASN A 363 4.95 13.64 25.65
CA ASN A 363 4.33 14.76 24.97
C ASN A 363 3.64 14.26 23.71
N VAL A 364 2.34 14.53 23.60
CA VAL A 364 1.54 14.21 22.42
C VAL A 364 1.17 15.49 21.70
N ASN A 365 1.52 15.57 20.42
CA ASN A 365 1.12 16.64 19.52
C ASN A 365 0.34 16.06 18.33
N TYR A 366 -0.74 16.72 17.94
CA TYR A 366 -1.44 16.45 16.69
C TYR A 366 -1.12 17.56 15.71
N ASP A 367 -0.31 17.25 14.71
CA ASP A 367 -0.03 18.17 13.62
C ASP A 367 -1.22 18.19 12.65
N THR A 368 -1.65 19.39 12.27
CA THR A 368 -2.74 19.66 11.33
C THR A 368 -2.21 20.18 9.99
N GLY A 369 -0.89 20.07 9.75
CA GLY A 369 -0.24 20.39 8.50
C GLY A 369 -0.77 19.58 7.31
N GLN A 370 -0.04 19.62 6.19
CA GLN A 370 -0.52 19.05 4.91
C GLN A 370 -0.91 17.57 5.00
N ILE A 371 -0.23 16.79 5.85
CA ILE A 371 -0.72 15.48 6.28
C ILE A 371 -0.91 15.53 7.79
N PRO A 372 -2.15 15.42 8.29
CA PRO A 372 -2.34 15.36 9.72
C PRO A 372 -1.68 14.12 10.30
N ALA A 373 -0.93 14.29 11.38
CA ALA A 373 -0.13 13.23 11.99
C ALA A 373 -0.05 13.43 13.50
N ILE A 374 0.13 12.34 14.22
CA ILE A 374 0.37 12.36 15.66
C ILE A 374 1.86 12.20 15.90
N TYR A 375 2.43 13.07 16.72
CA TYR A 375 3.81 12.98 17.18
C TYR A 375 3.82 12.77 18.69
N ILE A 376 4.48 11.70 19.12
CA ILE A 376 4.76 11.41 20.52
C ILE A 376 6.26 11.60 20.73
N THR A 377 6.64 12.39 21.73
CA THR A 377 8.05 12.59 22.12
C THR A 377 8.21 12.43 23.62
N GLY A 378 9.39 11.97 24.04
CA GLY A 378 9.67 11.75 25.45
C GLY A 378 9.05 10.46 25.99
N GLY A 379 8.96 10.33 27.31
CA GLY A 379 8.44 9.12 27.95
C GLY A 379 9.37 7.90 27.89
N ARG A 380 10.61 7.99 27.36
CA ARG A 380 11.63 6.92 27.38
C ARG A 380 12.56 6.93 28.59
N ARG A 381 12.64 8.04 29.34
CA ARG A 381 13.54 8.18 30.50
C ARG A 381 13.02 7.47 31.74
#